data_AF-A0AAD3ZF19-F1
#
_entry.id   AF-A0AAD3ZF19-F1
#
_cell.length_a   1.000
_cell.length_b   1.000
_cell.length_c   1.000
_cell.angle_alpha   90.00
_cell.angle_beta   90.00
_cell.angle_gamma   90.00
#
_symmetry.space_group_name_H-M   'P 1'
#
loop_
_entity.id
_entity.type
_entity.pdbx_description
1 polymer ?
#
loop_
_entity_poly.entity_id
_entity_poly.type
_entity_poly.pdbx_seq_one_letter_code
_entity_poly.pdbx_strand_id
1 'polypeptide(L)' 'LAFISMIMEMVDKQCQFILATHSPIIMAIPGASLLSFDSNPPQKCEFDELSHVKMFRAFLSDPGRFIRHL' A
#
# COMPACT_ATOMS: atom_id res chain seq x y z
N LEU A 1 10.52 -10.30 -3.76
CA LEU A 1 10.15 -9.81 -5.12
C LEU A 1 9.52 -10.89 -5.99
N ALA A 2 10.01 -12.14 -5.97
CA ALA A 2 9.44 -13.25 -6.76
C ALA A 2 7.90 -13.37 -6.68
N PHE A 3 7.31 -13.21 -5.49
CA PHE A 3 5.85 -13.23 -5.32
C PHE A 3 5.11 -12.16 -6.13
N ILE A 4 5.59 -10.91 -6.11
CA ILE A 4 4.97 -9.80 -6.85
C ILE A 4 5.13 -10.02 -8.35
N SER A 5 6.31 -10.48 -8.78
CA SER A 5 6.55 -10.83 -10.19
C SER A 5 5.58 -11.89 -10.69
N MET A 6 5.31 -12.93 -9.89
CA MET A 6 4.33 -13.96 -10.23
C MET A 6 2.90 -13.41 -10.29
N ILE A 7 2.50 -12.53 -9.37
CA ILE A 7 1.18 -11.89 -9.42
C ILE A 7 1.04 -11.07 -10.70
N MET A 8 2.02 -10.23 -11.03
CA MET A 8 1.97 -9.37 -12.21
C MET A 8 1.86 -10.20 -13.49
N GLU A 9 2.63 -11.27 -13.63
CA GLU A 9 2.54 -12.18 -14.78
C GLU A 9 1.14 -12.82 -14.92
N MET A 10 0.51 -13.17 -13.81
CA MET A 10 -0.84 -13.76 -13.82
C MET A 10 -1.93 -12.72 -14.10
N VAL A 11 -1.75 -11.48 -13.66
CA VAL A 11 -2.65 -10.37 -14.00
C VAL A 11 -2.63 -10.11 -15.51
N ASP A 12 -1.46 -10.16 -16.15
CA ASP A 12 -1.34 -10.06 -17.61
C ASP A 12 -2.10 -11.18 -18.33
N LYS A 13 -2.22 -12.35 -17.70
CA LYS A 13 -3.02 -13.50 -18.14
C LYS A 13 -4.51 -13.40 -17.74
N GLN A 14 -4.99 -12.22 -17.38
CA GLN A 14 -6.38 -11.93 -16.99
C GLN A 14 -6.84 -12.66 -15.70
N CYS A 15 -5.91 -13.05 -14.82
CA CYS A 15 -6.27 -13.55 -13.49
C CYS A 15 -6.63 -12.39 -12.55
N GLN A 16 -7.67 -12.58 -11.74
CA GLN A 16 -8.06 -11.65 -10.69
C GLN A 16 -7.57 -12.14 -9.32
N PHE A 17 -7.00 -11.22 -8.53
CA PHE A 17 -6.57 -11.48 -7.17
C PHE A 17 -7.31 -10.58 -6.18
N ILE A 18 -7.65 -11.15 -5.01
CA ILE A 18 -8.10 -10.41 -3.83
C ILE A 18 -7.10 -10.71 -2.72
N LEU A 19 -6.41 -9.69 -2.24
CA LEU A 19 -5.33 -9.83 -1.26
C LEU A 19 -5.67 -9.01 -0.01
N ALA A 20 -5.66 -9.65 1.15
CA ALA A 20 -5.62 -8.96 2.44
C ALA A 20 -4.17 -8.87 2.89
N THR A 21 -3.65 -7.66 3.04
CA THR A 21 -2.24 -7.44 3.37
C THR A 21 -2.04 -6.15 4.14
N HIS A 22 -0.96 -6.08 4.92
CA HIS A 22 -0.43 -4.84 5.49
C HIS A 22 0.88 -4.41 4.81
N SER A 23 1.34 -5.13 3.78
CA SER A 23 2.60 -4.83 3.09
C SER A 23 2.41 -3.69 2.09
N PRO A 24 3.08 -2.54 2.26
CA PRO A 24 2.97 -1.42 1.33
C PRO A 24 3.50 -1.80 -0.07
N ILE A 25 4.45 -2.73 -0.15
CA ILE A 25 5.01 -3.19 -1.43
C ILE A 25 3.94 -3.88 -2.28
N ILE A 26 3.04 -4.66 -1.66
CA ILE A 26 1.93 -5.30 -2.35
C ILE A 26 0.83 -4.28 -2.68
N MET A 27 0.54 -3.36 -1.75
CA MET A 27 -0.44 -2.29 -1.98
C MET A 27 -0.03 -1.33 -3.11
N ALA A 28 1.27 -1.23 -3.41
CA ALA A 28 1.80 -0.41 -4.49
C ALA A 28 1.73 -1.06 -5.89
N ILE A 29 1.14 -2.26 -6.03
CA ILE A 29 0.99 -2.91 -7.34
C ILE A 29 0.16 -1.99 -8.27
N PRO A 30 0.66 -1.65 -9.48
CA PRO A 30 -0.06 -0.78 -10.40
C PRO A 30 -1.46 -1.30 -10.74
N GLY A 31 -2.45 -0.41 -10.71
CA GLY A 31 -3.85 -0.75 -11.02
C GLY A 31 -4.60 -1.48 -9.89
N ALA A 32 -3.97 -1.72 -8.73
CA ALA A 32 -4.66 -2.28 -7.59
C ALA A 32 -5.72 -1.31 -7.03
N SER A 33 -6.93 -1.80 -6.75
CA SER A 33 -7.91 -1.09 -5.96
C SER A 33 -7.67 -1.37 -4.48
N LEU A 34 -7.45 -0.33 -3.67
CA LEU A 34 -7.23 -0.50 -2.24
C LEU A 34 -8.51 -0.24 -1.44
N LEU A 35 -8.78 -1.13 -0.51
CA LEU A 35 -9.92 -1.06 0.42
C LEU A 35 -9.37 -1.11 1.84
N SER A 36 -9.58 -0.03 2.59
CA SER A 36 -9.26 0.02 4.01
C SER A 36 -10.39 -0.57 4.84
N PHE A 37 -10.02 -1.41 5.80
CA PHE A 37 -10.88 -2.00 6.81
C PHE A 37 -10.80 -1.26 8.15
N ASP A 38 -10.17 -0.08 8.19
CA ASP A 38 -10.07 0.75 9.40
C ASP A 38 -11.42 1.37 9.80
N SER A 39 -12.42 1.30 8.93
CA SER A 39 -13.79 1.74 9.16
C SER A 39 -14.80 0.66 8.74
N ASN A 40 -16.00 0.70 9.32
CA ASN A 40 -17.12 -0.15 8.93
C ASN A 40 -18.27 0.72 8.37
N PRO A 41 -18.66 0.58 7.09
CA PRO A 41 -18.16 -0.39 6.10
C PRO A 41 -16.76 -0.04 5.57
N PRO A 42 -16.03 -1.03 4.99
CA PRO A 42 -14.73 -0.78 4.37
C PRO A 42 -14.80 0.32 3.29
N GLN A 43 -13.78 1.16 3.24
CA GLN A 43 -13.74 2.33 2.35
C GLN A 43 -12.62 2.21 1.33
N LYS A 44 -12.84 2.74 0.13
CA LYS A 44 -11.76 2.90 -0.84
C LYS A 44 -10.75 3.91 -0.30
N CYS A 45 -9.48 3.68 -0.58
CA CYS A 45 -8.40 4.62 -0.25
C CYS A 45 -7.34 4.60 -1.35
N GLU A 46 -6.56 5.66 -1.41
CA GLU A 46 -5.39 5.73 -2.28
C GLU A 46 -4.13 5.26 -1.53
N PHE A 47 -3.12 4.79 -2.27
CA PHE A 47 -1.87 4.31 -1.67
C PHE A 47 -1.20 5.36 -0.78
N ASP A 48 -1.18 6.61 -1.24
CA ASP A 48 -0.60 7.73 -0.49
C ASP A 48 -1.46 8.16 0.70
N GLU A 49 -2.69 7.65 0.85
CA GLU A 49 -3.56 7.96 1.98
C GLU A 49 -3.29 7.08 3.19
N LEU A 50 -2.66 5.92 2.98
CA LEU A 50 -2.36 4.94 4.01
C LEU A 50 -1.49 5.56 5.12
N SER A 51 -1.91 5.36 6.37
CA SER A 51 -1.30 5.99 7.55
C SER A 51 0.21 5.77 7.66
N HIS A 52 0.65 4.53 7.47
CA HIS A 52 2.05 4.13 7.51
C HIS A 52 2.84 4.65 6.30
N VAL A 53 2.22 4.77 5.11
CA VAL A 53 2.86 5.38 3.93
C VAL A 53 3.08 6.87 4.16
N LYS A 54 2.08 7.58 4.69
CA LYS A 54 2.19 9.00 5.07
C LYS A 54 3.28 9.23 6.10
N MET A 55 3.28 8.43 7.17
CA MET A 55 4.29 8.51 8.23
C MET A 55 5.70 8.28 7.67
N PHE A 56 5.87 7.25 6.85
CA PHE A 56 7.17 6.93 6.27
C PHE A 56 7.64 7.99 5.28
N ARG A 57 6.76 8.55 4.44
CA ARG A 57 7.09 9.73 3.60
C ARG A 57 7.51 10.92 4.43
N ALA A 58 6.80 11.22 5.52
CA ALA A 58 7.12 12.34 6.40
C ALA A 58 8.48 12.15 7.10
N PHE A 59 8.79 10.92 7.49
CA PHE A 59 10.12 10.59 8.01
C PHE A 59 11.21 10.75 6.96
N LEU A 60 11.00 10.21 5.74
CA LEU A 60 11.99 10.28 4.67
C LEU A 60 12.23 11.70 4.15
N SER A 61 11.24 12.60 4.23
CA SER A 61 11.38 13.98 3.76
C SER A 61 12.26 14.84 4.66
N ASP A 62 12.17 14.65 5.99
CA ASP A 62 13.05 15.29 6.97
C ASP A 62 13.12 14.45 8.26
N PRO A 63 14.07 13.51 8.35
CA PRO A 63 14.20 12.64 9.51
C PRO A 63 14.45 13.42 10.80
N GLY A 64 15.25 14.50 10.74
CA GLY A 64 15.63 15.29 11.90
C GLY A 64 14.46 16.10 12.45
N ARG A 65 13.63 16.69 11.59
CA ARG A 65 12.38 17.32 12.02
C ARG A 65 11.39 16.30 12.54
N PHE A 66 11.22 15.16 11.87
CA PHE A 66 10.29 14.12 12.27
C PHE A 66 10.57 13.63 13.70
N ILE A 67 11.82 13.26 14.01
CA ILE A 67 12.21 12.79 15.35
C ILE A 67 11.99 13.85 16.44
N ARG A 68 12.15 15.15 16.12
CA ARG A 68 11.88 16.24 17.09
C ARG A 68 10.40 16.47 17.40
N HIS A 69 9.50 15.97 16.56
CA HIS A 69 8.04 16.11 16.73
C HIS A 69 7.36 14.81 17.18
N LEU A 70 8.13 13.74 17.41
CA LEU A 70 7.68 12.53 18.11
C LEU A 70 7.68 12.77 19.62
#